data_AF-K1JA44-F1
#
_entry.id   AF-K1JA44-F1
#
_cell.length_a   1.000
_cell.length_b   1.000
_cell.length_c   1.000
_cell.angle_alpha   90.00
_cell.angle_beta   90.00
_cell.angle_gamma   90.00
#
_symmetry.space_group_name_H-M   'P 1'
#
loop_
_entity.id
_entity.type
_entity.pdbx_description
1 polymer ?
#
loop_
_entity_poly.entity_id
_entity_poly.type
_entity_poly.pdbx_seq_one_letter_code
_entity_poly.pdbx_strand_id
1 'polypeptide(L)'
;MPWNSDYIETLENRMTDLKLAAQRALNLMDLTTLNDDDTDQKVIDLCRKAKSPAGLTAAVCIYPRFIPIARKTLREIGAADVRIATVTNFPHGNDDIEIAVAETRAAVAYGADEVDVVFPYRAFMAGNEQVGFDLVKACKEACGANVLLKVIIETGELKEEALIRRASEISIDAGADFIKTSTGKVPVNATPIAARIMMEVIKAKNPKVGFKPAGGVKDAAVAGQYLAMAEEILGKDWVSARTFRFGASSLLASLLATLGHGDKPANTSGY
;
A
#
# COMPACT_ATOMS: atom_id res chain seq x y z
N MET A 1 10.09 -43.03 -19.13
CA MET A 1 8.84 -42.56 -18.48
C MET A 1 8.33 -41.38 -19.30
N PRO A 2 7.13 -41.45 -19.88
CA PRO A 2 6.58 -40.29 -20.58
C PRO A 2 6.15 -39.28 -19.52
N TRP A 3 6.78 -38.11 -19.53
CA TRP A 3 6.29 -36.96 -18.75
C TRP A 3 4.91 -36.61 -19.31
N ASN A 4 3.90 -36.76 -18.47
CA ASN A 4 2.49 -36.71 -18.85
C ASN A 4 2.15 -35.31 -19.39
N SER A 5 1.58 -35.22 -20.60
CA SER A 5 1.24 -33.93 -21.27
C SER A 5 0.40 -33.01 -20.38
N ASP A 6 -0.54 -33.59 -19.62
CA ASP A 6 -1.41 -32.90 -18.68
C ASP A 6 -0.63 -32.18 -17.56
N TYR A 7 0.53 -32.72 -17.15
CA TYR A 7 1.40 -32.13 -16.14
C TYR A 7 2.15 -30.90 -16.68
N ILE A 8 2.58 -30.95 -17.95
CA ILE A 8 3.24 -29.82 -18.60
C ILE A 8 2.22 -28.68 -18.81
N GLU A 9 1.02 -28.98 -19.30
CA GLU A 9 -0.05 -28.00 -19.50
C GLU A 9 -0.48 -27.34 -18.18
N THR A 10 -0.62 -28.12 -17.10
CA THR A 10 -0.95 -27.55 -15.77
C THR A 10 0.18 -26.68 -15.20
N LEU A 11 1.45 -27.01 -15.46
CA LEU A 11 2.58 -26.16 -15.07
C LEU A 11 2.64 -24.87 -15.89
N GLU A 12 2.39 -24.94 -17.19
CA GLU A 12 2.36 -23.78 -18.09
C GLU A 12 1.21 -22.81 -17.74
N ASN A 13 0.03 -23.34 -17.45
CA ASN A 13 -1.12 -22.54 -17.00
C ASN A 13 -0.81 -21.83 -15.67
N ARG A 14 -0.26 -22.56 -14.69
CA ARG A 14 0.14 -21.97 -13.39
C ARG A 14 1.21 -20.89 -13.54
N MET A 15 2.17 -21.09 -14.44
CA MET A 15 3.22 -20.10 -14.70
C MET A 15 2.64 -18.84 -15.38
N THR A 16 1.68 -19.03 -16.29
CA THR A 16 0.97 -17.94 -16.97
C THR A 16 0.17 -17.10 -15.97
N ASP A 17 -0.58 -17.76 -15.07
CA ASP A 17 -1.34 -17.09 -14.01
C ASP A 17 -0.43 -16.29 -13.07
N LEU A 18 0.72 -16.86 -12.70
CA LEU A 18 1.67 -16.19 -11.82
C LEU A 18 2.30 -14.94 -12.48
N LYS A 19 2.60 -15.00 -13.78
CA LYS A 19 3.07 -13.83 -14.54
C LYS A 19 2.00 -12.75 -14.65
N LEU A 20 0.73 -13.12 -14.87
CA LEU A 20 -0.38 -12.16 -14.89
C LEU A 20 -0.56 -11.49 -13.52
N ALA A 21 -0.52 -12.26 -12.44
CA ALA A 21 -0.56 -11.73 -11.08
C ALA A 21 0.62 -10.79 -10.81
N ALA A 22 1.84 -11.15 -11.23
CA ALA A 22 3.03 -10.32 -11.07
C ALA A 22 2.92 -8.98 -11.82
N GLN A 23 2.47 -9.01 -13.08
CA GLN A 23 2.28 -7.79 -13.87
C GLN A 23 1.24 -6.87 -13.25
N ARG A 24 0.12 -7.43 -12.78
CA ARG A 24 -0.92 -6.64 -12.09
C ARG A 24 -0.41 -6.07 -10.78
N ALA A 25 0.26 -6.87 -9.96
CA ALA A 25 0.81 -6.40 -8.68
C ALA A 25 1.84 -5.27 -8.88
N LEU A 26 2.65 -5.32 -9.94
CA LEU A 26 3.60 -4.27 -10.31
C LEU A 26 2.86 -2.96 -10.62
N ASN A 27 1.84 -3.01 -11.48
CA ASN A 27 1.05 -1.84 -11.87
C ASN A 27 0.22 -1.25 -10.71
N LEU A 28 0.06 -1.98 -9.61
CA LEU A 28 -0.65 -1.57 -8.40
C LEU A 28 0.30 -1.24 -7.24
N MET A 29 1.62 -1.25 -7.46
CA MET A 29 2.59 -1.08 -6.39
C MET A 29 2.77 0.39 -5.99
N ASP A 30 2.79 0.63 -4.69
CA ASP A 30 3.40 1.81 -4.08
C ASP A 30 4.82 1.42 -3.65
N LEU A 31 5.80 1.69 -4.51
CA LEU A 31 7.19 1.32 -4.29
C LEU A 31 7.78 2.20 -3.17
N THR A 32 8.13 1.59 -2.05
CA THR A 32 8.30 2.33 -0.79
C THR A 32 9.76 2.35 -0.31
N THR A 33 10.25 3.50 0.14
CA THR A 33 11.41 3.63 1.05
C THR A 33 11.08 4.64 2.15
N LEU A 34 11.22 4.20 3.41
CA LEU A 34 10.90 4.97 4.61
C LEU A 34 11.90 4.58 5.71
N ASN A 35 13.18 4.75 5.43
CA ASN A 35 14.28 4.38 6.33
C ASN A 35 14.95 5.63 6.90
N ASP A 36 15.50 5.52 8.10
CA ASP A 36 16.16 6.66 8.77
C ASP A 36 17.39 7.15 8.00
N ASP A 37 18.01 6.25 7.23
CA ASP A 37 19.17 6.50 6.40
C ASP A 37 18.83 6.88 4.95
N ASP A 38 17.56 7.20 4.64
CA ASP A 38 17.16 7.67 3.31
C ASP A 38 17.84 8.99 2.94
N THR A 39 18.31 9.08 1.70
CA THR A 39 18.97 10.24 1.09
C THR A 39 18.31 10.60 -0.23
N ASP A 40 18.58 11.80 -0.75
CA ASP A 40 18.12 12.20 -2.08
C ASP A 40 18.50 11.17 -3.15
N GLN A 41 19.73 10.62 -3.09
CA GLN A 41 20.19 9.62 -4.04
C GLN A 41 19.37 8.32 -3.97
N LYS A 42 19.04 7.84 -2.76
CA LYS A 42 18.18 6.66 -2.58
C LYS A 42 16.78 6.88 -3.16
N VAL A 43 16.23 8.08 -3.00
CA VAL A 43 14.92 8.44 -3.55
C VAL A 43 14.96 8.57 -5.07
N ILE A 44 16.02 9.15 -5.63
CA ILE A 44 16.26 9.20 -7.08
C ILE A 44 16.30 7.78 -7.66
N ASP A 45 17.03 6.87 -7.01
CA ASP A 45 17.15 5.49 -7.45
C ASP A 45 15.84 4.71 -7.29
N LEU A 46 15.05 5.01 -6.26
CA LEU A 46 13.67 4.50 -6.11
C LEU A 46 12.78 4.94 -7.28
N CYS A 47 12.84 6.23 -7.66
CA CYS A 47 12.06 6.76 -8.79
C CYS A 47 12.47 6.08 -10.12
N ARG A 48 13.77 5.83 -10.33
CA ARG A 48 14.25 5.07 -11.49
C ARG A 48 13.71 3.64 -11.49
N LYS A 49 13.69 2.97 -10.33
CA LYS A 49 13.11 1.63 -10.18
C LYS A 49 11.61 1.58 -10.42
N ALA A 50 10.88 2.65 -10.07
CA ALA A 50 9.45 2.76 -10.35
C ALA A 50 9.12 2.72 -11.85
N LYS A 51 10.07 3.15 -12.71
CA LYS A 51 10.06 2.90 -14.16
C LYS A 51 10.83 1.63 -14.48
N SER A 52 10.21 0.49 -14.19
CA SER A 52 10.84 -0.82 -14.37
C SER A 52 10.80 -1.30 -15.83
N PRO A 53 11.59 -2.32 -16.21
CA PRO A 53 11.51 -2.95 -17.53
C PRO A 53 10.13 -3.53 -17.87
N ALA A 54 9.31 -3.87 -16.86
CA ALA A 54 7.98 -4.43 -17.02
C ALA A 54 6.85 -3.39 -16.89
N GLY A 55 7.18 -2.10 -16.87
CA GLY A 55 6.22 -1.00 -16.76
C GLY A 55 6.38 -0.15 -15.52
N LEU A 56 5.39 0.72 -15.29
CA LEU A 56 5.37 1.68 -14.19
C LEU A 56 4.68 1.10 -12.96
N THR A 57 5.23 1.37 -11.78
CA THR A 57 4.47 1.21 -10.53
C THR A 57 3.37 2.28 -10.42
N ALA A 58 2.34 2.04 -9.60
CA ALA A 58 1.27 3.02 -9.41
C ALA A 58 1.79 4.29 -8.73
N ALA A 59 2.65 4.12 -7.72
CA ALA A 59 3.24 5.21 -6.95
C ALA A 59 4.64 4.87 -6.45
N VAL A 60 5.33 5.89 -5.94
CA VAL A 60 6.38 5.77 -4.92
C VAL A 60 5.85 6.25 -3.58
N CYS A 61 6.36 5.69 -2.47
CA CYS A 61 6.01 6.13 -1.11
C CYS A 61 7.29 6.48 -0.34
N ILE A 62 7.43 7.75 0.06
CA ILE A 62 8.66 8.34 0.61
C ILE A 62 8.35 9.33 1.73
N TYR A 63 9.34 9.70 2.55
CA TYR A 63 9.15 10.76 3.55
C TYR A 63 8.87 12.14 2.91
N PRO A 64 8.08 13.02 3.56
CA PRO A 64 7.57 14.25 2.94
C PRO A 64 8.66 15.16 2.34
N ARG A 65 9.79 15.30 3.04
CA ARG A 65 10.92 16.15 2.61
C ARG A 65 11.49 15.80 1.23
N PHE A 66 11.28 14.56 0.77
CA PHE A 66 11.82 14.08 -0.51
C PHE A 66 10.85 14.20 -1.68
N ILE A 67 9.61 14.64 -1.45
CA ILE A 67 8.61 14.80 -2.52
C ILE A 67 9.13 15.71 -3.66
N PRO A 68 9.78 16.88 -3.40
CA PRO A 68 10.24 17.73 -4.48
C PRO A 68 11.29 17.06 -5.39
N ILE A 69 12.27 16.36 -4.82
CA ILE A 69 13.31 15.68 -5.59
C ILE A 69 12.75 14.47 -6.35
N ALA A 70 11.81 13.72 -5.75
CA ALA A 70 11.11 12.64 -6.43
C ALA A 70 10.29 13.14 -7.62
N ARG A 71 9.55 14.24 -7.45
CA ARG A 71 8.75 14.85 -8.53
C ARG A 71 9.63 15.30 -9.70
N LYS A 72 10.74 15.97 -9.40
CA LYS A 72 11.72 16.37 -10.42
C LYS A 72 12.23 15.15 -11.18
N THR A 73 12.68 14.13 -10.45
CA THR A 73 13.26 12.90 -11.03
C THR A 73 12.27 12.17 -11.91
N LEU A 74 11.04 11.94 -11.45
CA LEU A 74 10.00 11.24 -12.21
C LEU A 74 9.66 11.95 -13.52
N ARG A 75 9.68 13.29 -13.54
CA ARG A 75 9.51 14.06 -14.79
C ARG A 75 10.69 13.88 -15.73
N GLU A 76 11.92 14.00 -15.22
CA GLU A 76 13.15 13.88 -16.02
C GLU A 76 13.30 12.51 -16.68
N ILE A 77 12.90 11.43 -16.01
CA ILE A 77 12.96 10.07 -16.57
C ILE A 77 11.74 9.70 -17.40
N GLY A 78 10.79 10.62 -17.62
CA GLY A 78 9.55 10.35 -18.37
C GLY A 78 8.65 9.31 -17.69
N ALA A 79 8.40 9.49 -16.39
CA ALA A 79 7.52 8.67 -15.54
C ALA A 79 6.57 9.55 -14.70
N ALA A 80 6.11 10.67 -15.26
CA ALA A 80 5.28 11.66 -14.55
C ALA A 80 3.92 11.11 -14.08
N ASP A 81 3.46 9.99 -14.66
CA ASP A 81 2.22 9.32 -14.27
C ASP A 81 2.33 8.54 -12.95
N VAL A 82 3.55 8.24 -12.48
CA VAL A 82 3.79 7.61 -11.18
C VAL A 82 3.43 8.62 -10.09
N ARG A 83 2.50 8.23 -9.22
CA ARG A 83 2.07 9.07 -8.09
C ARG A 83 3.15 9.14 -7.01
N ILE A 84 3.14 10.23 -6.23
CA ILE A 84 3.99 10.37 -5.05
C ILE A 84 3.09 10.32 -3.82
N ALA A 85 3.14 9.18 -3.14
CA ALA A 85 2.58 9.00 -1.82
C ALA A 85 3.61 9.40 -0.75
N THR A 86 3.12 9.84 0.40
CA THR A 86 3.96 10.06 1.59
C THR A 86 3.23 9.60 2.86
N VAL A 87 3.84 9.77 4.03
CA VAL A 87 3.29 9.34 5.32
C VAL A 87 3.22 10.50 6.31
N THR A 88 2.21 10.48 7.19
CA THR A 88 2.03 11.42 8.30
C THR A 88 1.50 10.71 9.54
N ASN A 89 1.64 11.34 10.71
CA ASN A 89 1.47 10.73 12.03
C ASN A 89 2.29 9.43 12.19
N PHE A 90 3.41 9.34 11.47
CA PHE A 90 4.09 8.08 11.17
C PHE A 90 5.40 7.93 11.96
N PRO A 91 5.76 6.69 12.39
CA PRO A 91 4.93 5.48 12.38
C PRO A 91 3.99 5.38 13.59
N HIS A 92 4.06 6.34 14.52
CA HIS A 92 3.58 6.15 15.88
C HIS A 92 2.06 6.03 16.01
N GLY A 93 1.27 6.69 15.17
CA GLY A 93 -0.19 6.71 15.30
C GLY A 93 -0.62 7.33 16.63
N ASN A 94 -0.10 8.52 16.94
CA ASN A 94 -0.48 9.26 18.15
C ASN A 94 -1.84 9.93 17.96
N ASP A 95 -2.44 10.37 19.06
CA ASP A 95 -3.79 10.93 19.13
C ASP A 95 -3.84 12.47 19.15
N ASP A 96 -2.70 13.13 18.88
CA ASP A 96 -2.63 14.57 18.66
C ASP A 96 -3.06 14.93 17.23
N ILE A 97 -4.30 15.39 17.10
CA ILE A 97 -4.92 15.76 15.82
C ILE A 97 -4.17 16.93 15.17
N GLU A 98 -3.76 17.94 15.94
CA GLU A 98 -3.14 19.14 15.39
C GLU A 98 -1.78 18.85 14.77
N ILE A 99 -0.99 17.98 15.39
CA ILE A 99 0.27 17.49 14.81
C ILE A 99 0.00 16.72 13.52
N ALA A 100 -0.91 15.75 13.53
CA ALA A 100 -1.23 14.97 12.34
C ALA A 100 -1.71 15.85 11.17
N VAL A 101 -2.56 16.84 11.46
CA VAL A 101 -3.05 17.82 10.47
C VAL A 101 -1.92 18.71 9.95
N ALA A 102 -1.04 19.20 10.83
CA ALA A 102 0.09 20.02 10.42
C ALA A 102 1.04 19.27 9.47
N GLU A 103 1.34 18.01 9.77
CA GLU A 103 2.12 17.14 8.90
C GLU A 103 1.41 16.87 7.56
N THR A 104 0.10 16.61 7.57
CA THR A 104 -0.69 16.40 6.34
C THR A 104 -0.73 17.66 5.48
N ARG A 105 -0.89 18.85 6.07
CA ARG A 105 -0.79 20.13 5.33
C ARG A 105 0.59 20.32 4.73
N ALA A 106 1.66 19.99 5.45
CA ALA A 106 3.02 20.07 4.92
C ALA A 106 3.23 19.09 3.75
N ALA A 107 2.75 17.86 3.86
CA ALA A 107 2.79 16.87 2.78
C ALA A 107 2.08 17.35 1.50
N VAL A 108 0.88 17.94 1.66
CA VAL A 108 0.13 18.54 0.54
C VAL A 108 0.91 19.71 -0.07
N ALA A 109 1.47 20.61 0.76
CA ALA A 109 2.26 21.75 0.30
C ALA A 109 3.54 21.33 -0.44
N TYR A 110 4.17 20.21 -0.07
CA TYR A 110 5.29 19.62 -0.81
C TYR A 110 4.89 19.04 -2.17
N GLY A 111 3.59 18.84 -2.43
CA GLY A 111 3.08 18.33 -3.70
C GLY A 111 2.87 16.81 -3.73
N ALA A 112 2.55 16.20 -2.57
CA ALA A 112 2.08 14.82 -2.52
C ALA A 112 0.81 14.64 -3.35
N ASP A 113 0.72 13.53 -4.09
CA ASP A 113 -0.54 13.11 -4.73
C ASP A 113 -1.43 12.36 -3.73
N GLU A 114 -0.81 11.72 -2.73
CA GLU A 114 -1.47 10.85 -1.77
C GLU A 114 -0.76 10.92 -0.41
N VAL A 115 -1.52 10.88 0.68
CA VAL A 115 -1.01 10.88 2.06
C VAL A 115 -1.51 9.63 2.78
N ASP A 116 -0.58 8.84 3.32
CA ASP A 116 -0.85 7.68 4.15
C ASP A 116 -0.71 8.08 5.64
N VAL A 117 -1.81 8.45 6.30
CA VAL A 117 -1.81 8.83 7.73
C VAL A 117 -1.96 7.60 8.63
N VAL A 118 -1.28 7.58 9.78
CA VAL A 118 -1.49 6.52 10.79
C VAL A 118 -2.66 6.88 11.71
N PHE A 119 -3.63 5.97 11.79
CA PHE A 119 -4.77 6.05 12.70
C PHE A 119 -4.31 5.99 14.16
N PRO A 120 -4.97 6.67 15.11
CA PRO A 120 -4.57 6.66 16.53
C PRO A 120 -4.98 5.34 17.22
N TYR A 121 -4.40 4.23 16.76
CA TYR A 121 -4.84 2.87 17.11
C TYR A 121 -4.75 2.56 18.60
N ARG A 122 -3.77 3.13 19.34
CA ARG A 122 -3.65 2.93 20.79
C ARG A 122 -4.78 3.62 21.57
N ALA A 123 -5.12 4.85 21.20
CA ALA A 123 -6.22 5.57 21.84
C ALA A 123 -7.57 4.90 21.54
N PHE A 124 -7.74 4.42 20.30
CA PHE A 124 -8.88 3.60 19.91
C PHE A 124 -8.99 2.31 20.73
N MET A 125 -7.90 1.55 20.88
CA MET A 125 -7.87 0.35 21.72
C MET A 125 -8.16 0.64 23.21
N ALA A 126 -7.86 1.86 23.67
CA ALA A 126 -8.21 2.34 25.01
C ALA A 126 -9.67 2.83 25.13
N GLY A 127 -10.50 2.66 24.08
CA GLY A 127 -11.93 3.00 24.06
C GLY A 127 -12.25 4.37 23.49
N ASN A 128 -11.26 5.16 23.07
CA ASN A 128 -11.49 6.46 22.44
C ASN A 128 -11.67 6.30 20.93
N GLU A 129 -12.87 5.91 20.49
CA GLU A 129 -13.18 5.83 19.06
C GLU A 129 -13.25 7.21 18.38
N GLN A 130 -13.70 8.21 19.12
CA GLN A 130 -13.98 9.55 18.61
C GLN A 130 -12.71 10.22 18.08
N VAL A 131 -11.58 10.10 18.79
CA VAL A 131 -10.30 10.67 18.31
C VAL A 131 -9.84 10.06 16.99
N GLY A 132 -10.15 8.79 16.75
CA GLY A 132 -9.89 8.13 15.48
C GLY A 132 -10.69 8.75 14.32
N PHE A 133 -11.99 8.99 14.55
CA PHE A 133 -12.84 9.65 13.57
C PHE A 133 -12.37 11.08 13.30
N ASP A 134 -12.14 11.86 14.36
CA ASP A 134 -11.79 13.28 14.26
C ASP A 134 -10.43 13.49 13.58
N LEU A 135 -9.42 12.66 13.90
CA LEU A 135 -8.11 12.73 13.27
C LEU A 135 -8.19 12.46 11.77
N VAL A 136 -8.88 11.38 11.37
CA VAL A 136 -9.02 11.02 9.94
C VAL A 136 -9.78 12.12 9.20
N LYS A 137 -10.88 12.61 9.77
CA LYS A 137 -11.69 13.66 9.16
C LYS A 137 -10.89 14.95 8.98
N ALA A 138 -10.16 15.39 10.00
CA ALA A 138 -9.35 16.61 9.93
C ALA A 138 -8.21 16.47 8.91
N CYS A 139 -7.55 15.30 8.85
CA CYS A 139 -6.53 15.04 7.83
C CYS A 139 -7.13 14.98 6.42
N LYS A 140 -8.34 14.44 6.27
CA LYS A 140 -9.04 14.39 4.98
C LYS A 140 -9.39 15.80 4.49
N GLU A 141 -9.85 16.67 5.38
CA GLU A 141 -10.08 18.08 5.08
C GLU A 141 -8.77 18.77 4.68
N ALA A 142 -7.65 18.49 5.35
CA ALA A 142 -6.33 19.02 5.01
C ALA A 142 -5.81 18.57 3.64
N CYS A 143 -6.19 17.38 3.16
CA CYS A 143 -5.87 16.91 1.81
C CYS A 143 -6.59 17.70 0.69
N GLY A 144 -7.72 18.35 1.00
CA GLY A 144 -8.55 19.01 0.00
C GLY A 144 -9.10 18.06 -1.07
N ALA A 145 -9.37 18.58 -2.27
CA ALA A 145 -10.04 17.82 -3.33
C ALA A 145 -9.11 16.94 -4.18
N ASN A 146 -7.81 17.22 -4.19
CA ASN A 146 -6.88 16.67 -5.19
C ASN A 146 -5.89 15.63 -4.63
N VAL A 147 -5.79 15.50 -3.31
CA VAL A 147 -4.88 14.58 -2.63
C VAL A 147 -5.70 13.46 -1.98
N LEU A 148 -5.35 12.21 -2.24
CA LEU A 148 -6.01 11.07 -1.62
C LEU A 148 -5.46 10.82 -0.21
N LEU A 149 -6.33 10.53 0.75
CA LEU A 149 -5.97 10.10 2.09
C LEU A 149 -6.14 8.59 2.22
N LYS A 150 -5.03 7.89 2.52
CA LYS A 150 -5.03 6.49 2.94
C LYS A 150 -4.85 6.43 4.45
N VAL A 151 -5.65 5.64 5.14
CA VAL A 151 -5.55 5.50 6.59
C VAL A 151 -4.92 4.15 6.95
N ILE A 152 -3.77 4.18 7.60
CA ILE A 152 -3.10 3.00 8.15
C ILE A 152 -3.73 2.69 9.50
N ILE A 153 -4.47 1.58 9.61
CA ILE A 153 -5.14 1.20 10.87
C ILE A 153 -4.29 0.32 11.80
N GLU A 154 -3.10 -0.06 11.36
CA GLU A 154 -2.13 -0.89 12.08
C GLU A 154 -2.70 -2.23 12.58
N THR A 155 -3.21 -3.03 11.64
CA THR A 155 -3.94 -4.28 11.92
C THR A 155 -3.17 -5.28 12.78
N GLY A 156 -1.84 -5.31 12.70
CA GLY A 156 -1.00 -6.19 13.51
C GLY A 156 -0.93 -5.80 15.00
N GLU A 157 -1.20 -4.54 15.31
CA GLU A 157 -1.31 -4.05 16.70
C GLU A 157 -2.75 -4.15 17.20
N LEU A 158 -3.75 -3.92 16.34
CA LEU A 158 -5.17 -4.10 16.69
C LEU A 158 -5.50 -5.56 17.07
N LYS A 159 -4.94 -6.53 16.34
CA LYS A 159 -5.02 -8.00 16.56
C LYS A 159 -6.41 -8.61 16.48
N GLU A 160 -7.40 -8.06 17.17
CA GLU A 160 -8.76 -8.56 17.26
C GLU A 160 -9.58 -8.18 16.02
N GLU A 161 -10.37 -9.13 15.50
CA GLU A 161 -11.18 -8.91 14.31
C GLU A 161 -12.19 -7.76 14.49
N ALA A 162 -12.79 -7.65 15.68
CA ALA A 162 -13.73 -6.59 16.01
C ALA A 162 -13.08 -5.20 15.96
N LEU A 163 -11.84 -5.08 16.45
CA LEU A 163 -11.08 -3.83 16.42
C LEU A 163 -10.66 -3.47 14.99
N ILE A 164 -10.20 -4.44 14.19
CA ILE A 164 -9.86 -4.23 12.77
C ILE A 164 -11.09 -3.77 11.98
N ARG A 165 -12.22 -4.44 12.17
CA ARG A 165 -13.50 -4.07 11.55
C ARG A 165 -13.88 -2.65 11.94
N ARG A 166 -13.91 -2.34 13.24
CA ARG A 166 -14.36 -1.05 13.74
C ARG A 166 -13.45 0.11 13.32
N ALA A 167 -12.13 -0.04 13.38
CA ALA A 167 -11.19 0.98 12.88
C ALA A 167 -11.35 1.24 11.38
N SER A 168 -11.65 0.19 10.59
CA SER A 168 -11.95 0.32 9.16
C SER A 168 -13.23 1.11 8.92
N GLU A 169 -14.29 0.81 9.67
CA GLU A 169 -15.57 1.52 9.58
C GLU A 169 -15.42 3.00 9.91
N ILE A 170 -14.76 3.31 11.04
CA ILE A 170 -14.48 4.69 11.47
C ILE A 170 -13.70 5.46 10.40
N SER A 171 -12.65 4.85 9.86
CA SER A 171 -11.82 5.48 8.83
C SER A 171 -12.62 5.80 7.56
N ILE A 172 -13.50 4.88 7.13
CA ILE A 172 -14.38 5.08 5.97
C ILE A 172 -15.40 6.18 6.24
N ASP A 173 -16.05 6.14 7.42
CA ASP A 173 -17.07 7.15 7.81
C ASP A 173 -16.46 8.55 7.92
N ALA A 174 -15.19 8.65 8.32
CA ALA A 174 -14.44 9.90 8.40
C ALA A 174 -13.90 10.39 7.03
N GLY A 175 -14.08 9.61 5.96
CA GLY A 175 -13.77 10.03 4.59
C GLY A 175 -12.45 9.53 4.01
N ALA A 176 -11.87 8.45 4.55
CA ALA A 176 -10.71 7.80 3.95
C ALA A 176 -10.98 7.39 2.48
N ASP A 177 -10.04 7.68 1.58
CA ASP A 177 -10.09 7.20 0.20
C ASP A 177 -9.55 5.77 0.09
N PHE A 178 -8.66 5.39 1.01
CA PHE A 178 -8.15 4.03 1.17
C PHE A 178 -8.05 3.66 2.64
N ILE A 179 -8.22 2.39 2.96
CA ILE A 179 -7.75 1.80 4.22
C ILE A 179 -6.56 0.88 3.95
N LYS A 180 -5.51 1.06 4.75
CA LYS A 180 -4.20 0.41 4.63
C LYS A 180 -3.93 -0.43 5.88
N THR A 181 -3.37 -1.62 5.70
CA THR A 181 -3.19 -2.56 6.81
C THR A 181 -2.20 -2.02 7.85
N SER A 182 -0.99 -1.66 7.42
CA SER A 182 0.14 -1.53 8.35
C SER A 182 1.17 -0.49 7.94
N THR A 183 1.96 0.00 8.89
CA THR A 183 3.08 0.92 8.63
C THR A 183 4.28 0.23 8.00
N GLY A 184 4.43 -1.08 8.18
CA GLY A 184 5.66 -1.81 7.86
C GLY A 184 6.72 -1.70 8.96
N LYS A 185 6.40 -1.09 10.11
CA LYS A 185 7.34 -0.82 11.21
C LYS A 185 7.02 -1.59 12.49
N VAL A 186 6.01 -2.46 12.45
CA VAL A 186 5.60 -3.35 13.54
C VAL A 186 5.86 -4.82 13.19
N PRO A 187 5.91 -5.75 14.18
CA PRO A 187 6.26 -7.15 13.93
C PRO A 187 5.28 -7.90 13.01
N VAL A 188 3.98 -7.66 13.17
CA VAL A 188 2.92 -8.23 12.33
C VAL A 188 2.37 -7.15 11.43
N ASN A 189 2.38 -7.37 10.11
CA ASN A 189 1.90 -6.39 9.13
C ASN A 189 0.64 -6.91 8.42
N ALA A 190 0.58 -6.87 7.09
CA ALA A 190 -0.56 -7.40 6.35
C ALA A 190 -0.71 -8.91 6.59
N THR A 191 -1.92 -9.34 6.94
CA THR A 191 -2.31 -10.74 7.03
C THR A 191 -3.55 -11.00 6.17
N PRO A 192 -3.74 -12.23 5.66
CA PRO A 192 -4.95 -12.58 4.91
C PRO A 192 -6.25 -12.36 5.68
N ILE A 193 -6.25 -12.60 7.00
CA ILE A 193 -7.42 -12.41 7.87
C ILE A 193 -7.79 -10.93 7.93
N ALA A 194 -6.83 -10.06 8.26
CA ALA A 194 -7.06 -8.62 8.34
C ALA A 194 -7.52 -8.05 6.99
N ALA A 195 -6.91 -8.50 5.89
CA ALA A 195 -7.28 -8.07 4.55
C ALA A 195 -8.73 -8.42 4.18
N ARG A 196 -9.17 -9.65 4.49
CA ARG A 196 -10.56 -10.07 4.27
C ARG A 196 -11.54 -9.18 5.03
N ILE A 197 -11.29 -8.96 6.32
CA ILE A 197 -12.15 -8.10 7.16
C ILE A 197 -12.25 -6.70 6.58
N MET A 198 -11.12 -6.08 6.24
CA MET A 198 -11.09 -4.73 5.69
C MET A 198 -11.84 -4.63 4.35
N MET A 199 -11.66 -5.59 3.45
CA MET A 199 -12.37 -5.62 2.16
C MET A 199 -13.87 -5.88 2.31
N GLU A 200 -14.29 -6.71 3.27
CA GLU A 200 -15.71 -6.89 3.60
C GLU A 200 -16.33 -5.58 4.12
N VAL A 201 -15.62 -4.81 4.94
CA VAL A 201 -16.10 -3.49 5.39
C VAL A 201 -16.21 -2.53 4.21
N ILE A 202 -15.22 -2.49 3.30
CA ILE A 202 -15.30 -1.70 2.06
C ILE A 202 -16.54 -2.07 1.27
N LYS A 203 -16.79 -3.37 1.04
CA LYS A 203 -17.96 -3.87 0.31
C LYS A 203 -19.27 -3.42 0.96
N ALA A 204 -19.36 -3.51 2.29
CA ALA A 204 -20.57 -3.18 3.04
C ALA A 204 -20.84 -1.67 3.10
N LYS A 205 -19.79 -0.83 3.16
CA LYS A 205 -19.94 0.61 3.35
C LYS A 205 -19.84 1.41 2.07
N ASN A 206 -18.73 1.26 1.34
CA ASN A 206 -18.47 2.07 0.16
C ASN A 206 -17.42 1.41 -0.74
N PRO A 207 -17.83 0.70 -1.81
CA PRO A 207 -16.93 0.10 -2.78
C PRO A 207 -16.04 1.09 -3.55
N LYS A 208 -16.20 2.41 -3.39
CA LYS A 208 -15.27 3.40 -3.95
C LYS A 208 -13.99 3.56 -3.12
N VAL A 209 -14.01 3.15 -1.85
CA VAL A 209 -12.82 3.18 -0.98
C VAL A 209 -11.87 2.07 -1.40
N GLY A 210 -10.58 2.36 -1.47
CA GLY A 210 -9.55 1.40 -1.82
C GLY A 210 -8.99 0.61 -0.62
N PHE A 211 -8.32 -0.49 -0.95
CA PHE A 211 -7.59 -1.33 -0.01
C PHE A 211 -6.09 -1.32 -0.32
N LYS A 212 -5.25 -1.27 0.71
CA LYS A 212 -3.79 -1.35 0.55
C LYS A 212 -3.15 -2.31 1.57
N PRO A 213 -2.86 -3.57 1.21
CA PRO A 213 -1.98 -4.41 2.02
C PRO A 213 -0.56 -3.86 1.99
N ALA A 214 0.05 -3.69 3.16
CA ALA A 214 1.40 -3.18 3.30
C ALA A 214 2.20 -3.97 4.35
N GLY A 215 3.46 -4.29 3.99
CA GLY A 215 4.36 -5.11 4.80
C GLY A 215 4.03 -6.62 4.72
N GLY A 216 5.03 -7.45 4.45
CA GLY A 216 4.88 -8.92 4.42
C GLY A 216 4.52 -9.54 3.07
N VAL A 217 4.18 -8.75 2.04
CA VAL A 217 3.97 -9.25 0.66
C VAL A 217 5.32 -9.37 -0.05
N LYS A 218 5.87 -10.58 -0.10
CA LYS A 218 7.27 -10.82 -0.53
C LYS A 218 7.43 -11.29 -1.97
N ASP A 219 6.40 -11.87 -2.57
CA ASP A 219 6.47 -12.44 -3.91
C ASP A 219 5.14 -12.40 -4.68
N ALA A 220 5.21 -12.80 -5.96
CA ALA A 220 4.08 -12.84 -6.87
C ALA A 220 2.96 -13.80 -6.42
N ALA A 221 3.29 -14.89 -5.73
CA ALA A 221 2.29 -15.85 -5.26
C ALA A 221 1.47 -15.25 -4.12
N VAL A 222 2.13 -14.63 -3.14
CA VAL A 222 1.46 -13.90 -2.05
C VAL A 222 0.65 -12.73 -2.61
N ALA A 223 1.20 -11.95 -3.55
CA ALA A 223 0.44 -10.87 -4.20
C ALA A 223 -0.80 -11.41 -4.94
N GLY A 224 -0.68 -12.53 -5.64
CA GLY A 224 -1.80 -13.22 -6.31
C GLY A 224 -2.91 -13.62 -5.34
N GLN A 225 -2.59 -14.05 -4.12
CA GLN A 225 -3.59 -14.39 -3.10
C GLN A 225 -4.41 -13.17 -2.67
N TYR A 226 -3.78 -12.02 -2.45
CA TYR A 226 -4.51 -10.79 -2.11
C TYR A 226 -5.36 -10.28 -3.28
N LEU A 227 -4.87 -10.39 -4.52
CA LEU A 227 -5.64 -10.04 -5.72
C LEU A 227 -6.87 -10.94 -5.87
N ALA A 228 -6.70 -12.26 -5.77
CA ALA A 228 -7.80 -13.21 -5.87
C ALA A 228 -8.86 -12.96 -4.78
N MET A 229 -8.43 -12.66 -3.54
CA MET A 229 -9.33 -12.31 -2.45
C MET A 229 -10.11 -11.02 -2.74
N ALA A 230 -9.47 -10.00 -3.31
CA ALA A 230 -10.16 -8.77 -3.71
C ALA A 230 -11.21 -9.03 -4.80
N GLU A 231 -10.88 -9.85 -5.80
CA GLU A 231 -11.80 -10.21 -6.87
C GLU A 231 -12.99 -11.03 -6.37
N GLU A 232 -12.75 -11.95 -5.43
CA GLU A 232 -13.78 -12.75 -4.77
C GLU A 232 -14.78 -11.86 -4.02
N ILE A 233 -14.29 -10.88 -3.25
CA ILE A 233 -15.12 -10.07 -2.35
C ILE A 233 -15.80 -8.92 -3.12
N LEU A 234 -15.05 -8.18 -3.94
CA LEU A 234 -15.45 -6.91 -4.53
C LEU A 234 -15.64 -6.96 -6.05
N GLY A 235 -15.25 -8.06 -6.69
CA GLY A 235 -15.36 -8.25 -8.14
C GLY A 235 -14.10 -7.86 -8.91
N LYS A 236 -13.93 -8.46 -10.10
CA LYS A 236 -12.73 -8.28 -10.94
C LYS A 236 -12.47 -6.83 -11.33
N ASP A 237 -13.53 -6.12 -11.74
CA ASP A 237 -13.44 -4.73 -12.20
C ASP A 237 -13.16 -3.74 -11.08
N TRP A 238 -13.33 -4.16 -9.82
CA TRP A 238 -12.97 -3.35 -8.67
C TRP A 238 -11.46 -3.23 -8.51
N VAL A 239 -10.65 -4.20 -8.94
CA VAL A 239 -9.20 -4.16 -8.73
C VAL A 239 -8.53 -3.23 -9.75
N SER A 240 -8.22 -2.01 -9.31
CA SER A 240 -7.56 -0.98 -10.13
C SER A 240 -6.61 -0.12 -9.28
N ALA A 241 -5.76 0.69 -9.91
CA ALA A 241 -4.87 1.60 -9.18
C ALA A 241 -5.64 2.67 -8.35
N ARG A 242 -6.96 2.82 -8.53
CA ARG A 242 -7.81 3.71 -7.73
C ARG A 242 -8.38 3.05 -6.47
N THR A 243 -8.29 1.74 -6.36
CA THR A 243 -9.03 0.94 -5.36
C THR A 243 -8.18 -0.17 -4.75
N PHE A 244 -7.02 -0.51 -5.32
CA PHE A 244 -6.12 -1.51 -4.78
C PHE A 244 -4.67 -1.06 -4.94
N ARG A 245 -3.87 -1.19 -3.87
CA ARG A 245 -2.41 -0.91 -3.92
C ARG A 245 -1.61 -1.93 -3.12
N PHE A 246 -0.39 -2.25 -3.55
CA PHE A 246 0.58 -2.98 -2.70
C PHE A 246 1.60 -2.02 -2.10
N GLY A 247 1.65 -1.88 -0.78
CA GLY A 247 2.72 -1.15 -0.09
C GLY A 247 3.94 -2.05 0.14
N ALA A 248 4.98 -1.91 -0.67
CA ALA A 248 6.13 -2.80 -0.60
C ALA A 248 7.46 -2.12 -0.97
N SER A 249 8.55 -2.59 -0.34
CA SER A 249 9.93 -2.17 -0.63
C SER A 249 10.72 -3.23 -1.40
N SER A 250 10.53 -4.52 -1.08
CA SER A 250 11.28 -5.65 -1.65
C SER A 250 10.52 -6.46 -2.71
N LEU A 251 9.20 -6.26 -2.85
CA LEU A 251 8.35 -7.03 -3.76
C LEU A 251 8.76 -6.88 -5.23
N LEU A 252 9.20 -5.69 -5.65
CA LEU A 252 9.48 -5.38 -7.06
C LEU A 252 10.48 -6.36 -7.69
N ALA A 253 11.57 -6.70 -7.00
CA ALA A 253 12.57 -7.63 -7.52
C ALA A 253 11.97 -9.02 -7.78
N SER A 254 11.12 -9.51 -6.88
CA SER A 254 10.43 -10.79 -7.03
C SER A 254 9.43 -10.81 -8.19
N LEU A 255 8.70 -9.70 -8.39
CA LEU A 255 7.79 -9.57 -9.53
C LEU A 255 8.56 -9.53 -10.85
N LEU A 256 9.63 -8.73 -10.92
CA LEU A 256 10.45 -8.64 -12.12
C LEU A 256 11.09 -9.99 -12.49
N ALA A 257 11.63 -10.73 -11.51
CA ALA A 257 12.15 -12.08 -11.75
C ALA A 257 11.07 -13.04 -12.28
N THR A 258 9.85 -12.97 -11.74
CA THR A 258 8.70 -13.77 -12.21
C THR A 258 8.33 -13.42 -13.66
N LEU A 259 8.46 -12.14 -14.03
CA LEU A 259 8.21 -11.62 -15.38
C LEU A 259 9.38 -11.84 -16.35
N GLY A 260 10.49 -12.43 -15.89
CA GLY A 260 11.67 -12.71 -16.71
C GLY A 260 12.66 -11.54 -16.82
N HIS A 261 12.55 -10.56 -15.93
CA HIS A 261 13.46 -9.42 -15.83
C HIS A 261 14.33 -9.56 -14.56
N GLY A 262 15.52 -10.14 -14.69
CA GLY A 262 16.49 -10.31 -13.61
C GLY A 262 16.51 -11.71 -12.99
N ASP A 263 17.48 -11.94 -12.11
CA ASP A 263 17.67 -13.22 -11.44
C ASP A 263 16.62 -13.44 -10.34
N LYS A 264 16.23 -14.69 -10.09
CA LYS A 264 15.36 -15.04 -8.96
C LYS A 264 15.99 -14.51 -7.66
N PRO A 265 15.29 -13.69 -6.86
CA PRO A 265 15.87 -13.20 -5.62
C PRO A 265 16.25 -14.39 -4.73
N ALA A 266 17.46 -14.37 -4.19
CA ALA A 266 17.84 -15.28 -3.12
C ALA A 266 16.86 -15.06 -1.96
N ASN A 267 16.40 -16.14 -1.32
CA ASN A 267 15.62 -16.06 -0.08
C ASN A 267 16.49 -15.42 1.02
N THR A 268 16.56 -14.10 1.06
CA THR A 268 17.21 -13.38 2.16
C THR A 268 16.16 -13.09 3.21
N SER A 269 16.05 -14.00 4.18
CA SER A 269 15.52 -13.68 5.51
C SER A 269 16.53 -12.79 6.23
N GLY A 270 16.28 -11.49 6.27
CA GLY A 270 17.06 -10.52 7.04
C GLY A 270 16.12 -9.55 7.75
N TYR A 271 16.36 -9.38 9.06
CA TYR A 271 15.64 -8.50 9.99
C TYR A 271 15.64 -7.04 9.55
#